data_AF-A0A2P5W6E8-F1
#
_entry.id   AF-A0A2P5W6E8-F1
#
_cell.length_a   1.000
_cell.length_b   1.000
_cell.length_c   1.000
_cell.angle_alpha   90.00
_cell.angle_beta   90.00
_cell.angle_gamma   90.00
#
_symmetry.space_group_name_H-M   'P 1'
#
loop_
_entity.id
_entity.type
_entity.pdbx_description
1 polymer ?
#
loop_
_entity_poly.entity_id
_entity_poly.type
_entity_poly.pdbx_seq_one_letter_code
_entity_poly.pdbx_strand_id
1 'polypeptide(L)'
;MAPIQPETEPNTPKSPRGIQDTTRPLLVYSRKKAPVQVQSSSSLIRPEVSKGNHYHSATSGEMAIYRANSRILQKAGVKLEDPVPQVFNGQEVEVWPRVTWKPIWRLTFSEIKSKLRGSCSISQRSTMALKGRNIFLEDLSLDGALAINSIDGAKVKVGGLIRNKGWSLESIDHKDSGIPEELRTRGFRINKIEQLEKTYSEAGEFNF
;
A
#
# COMPACT_ATOMS: atom_id res chain seq x y z
N MET A 1 25.97 45.38 -16.90
CA MET A 1 25.64 43.95 -17.07
C MET A 1 24.72 43.54 -15.93
N ALA A 2 23.45 43.29 -16.22
CA ALA A 2 22.51 42.76 -15.24
C ALA A 2 22.60 41.22 -15.23
N PRO A 3 22.50 40.55 -14.06
CA PRO A 3 22.61 39.11 -13.98
C PRO A 3 21.35 38.43 -14.54
N ILE A 4 21.58 37.42 -15.37
CA ILE A 4 20.56 36.55 -15.98
C ILE A 4 19.91 35.73 -14.85
N GLN A 5 18.58 35.83 -14.71
CA GLN A 5 17.83 34.96 -13.81
C GLN A 5 17.78 33.54 -14.40
N PRO A 6 17.94 32.48 -13.60
CA PRO A 6 17.79 31.11 -14.09
C PRO A 6 16.32 30.84 -14.43
N GLU A 7 16.08 30.34 -15.65
CA GLU A 7 14.77 29.85 -16.10
C GLU A 7 14.21 28.79 -15.14
N THR A 8 13.07 29.09 -14.53
CA THR A 8 12.20 28.08 -13.93
C THR A 8 11.15 27.66 -14.95
N GLU A 9 11.32 26.51 -15.61
CA GLU A 9 10.20 25.70 -16.11
C GLU A 9 10.40 24.23 -15.69
N PRO A 10 9.55 23.69 -14.81
CA PRO A 10 9.10 22.31 -14.92
C PRO A 10 7.83 22.30 -15.79
N ASN A 11 7.98 21.96 -17.08
CA ASN A 11 6.87 21.86 -18.03
C ASN A 11 5.87 20.75 -17.65
N THR A 12 4.74 21.16 -17.09
CA THR A 12 3.48 20.39 -17.08
C THR A 12 2.72 20.69 -18.39
N PRO A 13 1.89 19.78 -18.95
CA PRO A 13 1.41 19.87 -20.33
C PRO A 13 0.65 21.16 -20.65
N LYS A 14 1.08 21.85 -21.72
CA LYS A 14 0.33 22.94 -22.36
C LYS A 14 -0.86 22.35 -23.13
N SER A 15 -2.00 23.03 -23.10
CA SER A 15 -3.29 22.62 -23.71
C SER A 15 -3.14 22.11 -25.15
N PRO A 16 -3.84 21.03 -25.55
CA PRO A 16 -3.97 20.63 -26.94
C PRO A 16 -4.75 21.69 -27.73
N ARG A 17 -4.06 22.68 -28.30
CA ARG A 17 -4.66 23.53 -29.33
C ARG A 17 -4.94 22.62 -30.54
N GLY A 18 -6.22 22.35 -30.81
CA GLY A 18 -6.64 21.56 -31.99
C GLY A 18 -7.55 20.37 -31.73
N ILE A 19 -8.00 20.13 -30.49
CA ILE A 19 -9.04 19.11 -30.23
C ILE A 19 -10.39 19.64 -30.72
N GLN A 20 -10.93 19.05 -31.79
CA GLN A 20 -12.30 19.31 -32.24
C GLN A 20 -13.30 18.85 -31.15
N ASP A 21 -14.36 19.63 -30.97
CA ASP A 21 -15.41 19.58 -29.92
C ASP A 21 -16.25 18.27 -29.87
N THR A 22 -15.82 17.23 -30.59
CA THR A 22 -16.49 15.92 -30.67
C THR A 22 -15.82 14.83 -29.83
N THR A 23 -14.67 15.12 -29.21
CA THR A 23 -13.97 14.17 -28.35
C THR A 23 -14.20 14.51 -26.88
N ARG A 24 -14.65 13.53 -26.08
CA ARG A 24 -14.72 13.63 -24.61
C ARG A 24 -13.33 13.30 -24.06
N PRO A 25 -12.49 14.27 -23.66
CA PRO A 25 -11.08 14.02 -23.38
C PRO A 25 -10.81 13.65 -21.91
N LEU A 26 -11.85 13.55 -21.08
CA LEU A 26 -11.71 13.48 -19.63
C LEU A 26 -12.20 12.14 -19.07
N LEU A 27 -11.32 11.47 -18.31
CA LEU A 27 -11.67 10.32 -17.49
C LEU A 27 -11.55 10.69 -16.02
N VAL A 28 -12.68 10.71 -15.32
CA VAL A 28 -12.74 11.09 -13.91
C VAL A 28 -12.67 9.85 -13.03
N TYR A 29 -11.64 9.77 -12.20
CA TYR A 29 -11.55 8.78 -11.13
C TYR A 29 -11.99 9.41 -9.80
N SER A 30 -12.63 8.60 -8.95
CA SER A 30 -12.79 8.99 -7.54
C SER A 30 -11.41 9.26 -6.94
N ARG A 31 -11.27 10.31 -6.12
CA ARG A 31 -10.00 10.63 -5.43
C ARG A 31 -9.43 9.44 -4.64
N LYS A 32 -10.29 8.53 -4.15
CA LYS A 32 -9.86 7.28 -3.47
C LYS A 32 -9.31 6.20 -4.41
N LYS A 33 -9.51 6.37 -5.72
CA LYS A 33 -9.01 5.52 -6.82
C LYS A 33 -7.91 6.22 -7.66
N ALA A 34 -7.63 7.48 -7.36
CA ALA A 34 -6.61 8.28 -8.02
C ALA A 34 -5.20 7.86 -7.55
N PRO A 35 -4.13 8.19 -8.30
CA PRO A 35 -2.76 7.89 -7.89
C PRO A 35 -2.45 8.49 -6.51
N VAL A 36 -1.77 7.69 -5.68
CA VAL A 36 -1.26 8.11 -4.38
C VAL A 36 -0.06 9.03 -4.61
N GLN A 37 -0.07 10.21 -3.99
CA GLN A 37 0.99 11.21 -4.12
C GLN A 37 1.64 11.46 -2.77
N VAL A 38 2.98 11.48 -2.77
CA VAL A 38 3.82 11.95 -1.66
C VAL A 38 4.54 13.20 -2.14
N GLN A 39 4.17 14.35 -1.59
CA GLN A 39 4.63 15.68 -2.02
C GLN A 39 4.98 16.60 -0.86
N SER A 40 4.50 16.31 0.35
CA SER A 40 4.65 17.18 1.52
C SER A 40 5.58 16.56 2.56
N SER A 41 6.50 17.38 3.09
CA SER A 41 7.35 17.04 4.23
C SER A 41 6.57 17.11 5.55
N SER A 42 7.05 16.39 6.58
CA SER A 42 6.36 16.29 7.88
C SER A 42 6.08 17.63 8.57
N SER A 43 6.95 18.62 8.38
CA SER A 43 6.82 19.97 8.98
C SER A 43 5.71 20.82 8.33
N LEU A 44 5.37 20.56 7.06
CA LEU A 44 4.37 21.32 6.30
C LEU A 44 2.95 20.75 6.44
N ILE A 45 2.80 19.57 7.05
CA ILE A 45 1.52 18.85 7.20
C ILE A 45 0.50 19.66 8.01
N ARG A 46 0.87 20.17 9.19
CA ARG A 46 -0.06 20.90 10.07
C ARG A 46 -0.59 22.19 9.42
N PRO A 47 0.25 23.03 8.78
CA PRO A 47 -0.24 24.17 8.00
C PRO A 47 -1.20 23.79 6.86
N GLU A 48 -0.90 22.77 6.06
CA GLU A 48 -1.75 22.35 4.94
C GLU A 48 -3.13 21.86 5.40
N VAL A 49 -3.16 21.09 6.48
CA VAL A 49 -4.40 20.49 6.99
C VAL A 49 -5.29 21.53 7.64
N SER A 50 -4.68 22.51 8.31
CA SER A 50 -5.42 23.68 8.83
C SER A 50 -6.11 24.50 7.72
N LYS A 51 -5.63 24.41 6.48
CA LYS A 51 -6.25 25.00 5.28
C LYS A 51 -7.28 24.08 4.61
N GLY A 52 -7.54 22.90 5.17
CA GLY A 52 -8.45 21.89 4.61
C GLY A 52 -7.82 21.00 3.53
N ASN A 53 -6.50 21.05 3.33
CA ASN A 53 -5.81 20.23 2.33
C ASN A 53 -5.48 18.82 2.86
N HIS A 54 -5.39 17.84 1.97
CA HIS A 54 -4.96 16.48 2.32
C HIS A 54 -3.46 16.44 2.66
N TYR A 55 -3.07 15.47 3.48
CA TYR A 55 -1.72 15.36 4.03
C TYR A 55 -0.60 15.18 2.98
N HIS A 56 -0.85 14.50 1.86
CA HIS A 56 0.15 14.19 0.80
C HIS A 56 1.56 13.81 1.32
N SER A 57 1.62 13.16 2.48
CA SER A 57 2.83 12.78 3.20
C SER A 57 3.19 11.31 2.96
N ALA A 58 4.42 10.92 3.29
CA ALA A 58 4.86 9.52 3.25
C ALA A 58 3.93 8.60 4.08
N THR A 59 3.52 9.05 5.26
CA THR A 59 2.56 8.36 6.13
C THR A 59 1.22 8.14 5.41
N SER A 60 0.62 9.21 4.87
CA SER A 60 -0.67 9.10 4.18
C SER A 60 -0.58 8.25 2.91
N GLY A 61 0.56 8.31 2.22
CA GLY A 61 0.81 7.54 1.02
C GLY A 61 0.84 6.04 1.33
N GLU A 62 1.62 5.63 2.34
CA GLU A 62 1.70 4.23 2.74
C GLU A 62 0.33 3.70 3.22
N MET A 63 -0.40 4.48 4.04
CA MET A 63 -1.74 4.09 4.51
C MET A 63 -2.75 3.98 3.36
N ALA A 64 -2.65 4.84 2.34
CA ALA A 64 -3.53 4.76 1.17
C ALA A 64 -3.32 3.46 0.37
N ILE A 65 -2.08 2.95 0.31
CA ILE A 65 -1.79 1.66 -0.32
C ILE A 65 -2.41 0.51 0.46
N TYR A 66 -2.21 0.45 1.78
CA TYR A 66 -2.83 -0.58 2.63
C TYR A 66 -4.35 -0.55 2.48
N ARG A 67 -4.95 0.65 2.59
CA ARG A 67 -6.38 0.84 2.38
C ARG A 67 -6.85 0.35 1.02
N ALA A 68 -6.17 0.71 -0.06
CA ALA A 68 -6.55 0.32 -1.41
C ALA A 68 -6.52 -1.21 -1.58
N ASN A 69 -5.46 -1.85 -1.10
CA ASN A 69 -5.30 -3.30 -1.17
C ASN A 69 -6.34 -4.03 -0.34
N SER A 70 -6.56 -3.60 0.91
CA SER A 70 -7.60 -4.14 1.78
C SER A 70 -8.99 -4.01 1.18
N ARG A 71 -9.34 -2.84 0.63
CA ARG A 71 -10.64 -2.61 -0.03
C ARG A 71 -10.84 -3.48 -1.27
N ILE A 72 -9.76 -3.77 -2.01
CA ILE A 72 -9.82 -4.66 -3.16
C ILE A 72 -10.09 -6.10 -2.72
N LEU A 73 -9.44 -6.58 -1.64
CA LEU A 73 -9.72 -7.90 -1.07
C LEU A 73 -11.13 -8.00 -0.49
N GLN A 74 -11.60 -6.98 0.24
CA GLN A 74 -12.99 -6.92 0.72
C GLN A 74 -14.00 -7.05 -0.43
N LYS A 75 -13.79 -6.32 -1.53
CA LYS A 75 -14.63 -6.44 -2.74
C LYS A 75 -14.55 -7.80 -3.41
N ALA A 76 -13.45 -8.52 -3.23
CA ALA A 76 -13.27 -9.87 -3.75
C ALA A 76 -13.85 -10.95 -2.82
N GLY A 77 -14.38 -10.59 -1.65
CA GLY A 77 -15.06 -11.49 -0.72
C GLY A 77 -14.24 -11.87 0.52
N VAL A 78 -13.04 -11.32 0.71
CA VAL A 78 -12.23 -11.57 1.91
C VAL A 78 -12.78 -10.76 3.09
N LYS A 79 -12.92 -11.40 4.25
CA LYS A 79 -13.28 -10.72 5.50
C LYS A 79 -12.06 -10.03 6.09
N LEU A 80 -12.09 -8.71 6.19
CA LEU A 80 -11.02 -7.93 6.82
C LEU A 80 -11.61 -7.17 8.00
N GLU A 81 -10.92 -7.19 9.13
CA GLU A 81 -11.26 -6.33 10.27
C GLU A 81 -11.04 -4.85 9.92
N ASP A 82 -11.77 -3.99 10.64
CA ASP A 82 -11.80 -2.55 10.41
C ASP A 82 -10.45 -1.88 10.74
N PRO A 83 -10.11 -0.77 10.06
CA PRO A 83 -8.91 -0.01 10.38
C PRO A 83 -9.00 0.63 11.77
N VAL A 84 -7.84 0.91 12.37
CA VAL A 84 -7.73 1.57 13.67
C VAL A 84 -7.12 2.96 13.50
N PRO A 85 -7.68 4.02 14.11
CA PRO A 85 -7.08 5.35 14.09
C PRO A 85 -5.74 5.36 14.85
N GLN A 86 -4.72 5.95 14.26
CA GLN A 86 -3.43 6.20 14.90
C GLN A 86 -2.87 7.57 14.50
N VAL A 87 -1.97 8.10 15.32
CA VAL A 87 -1.33 9.39 15.08
C VAL A 87 0.18 9.19 14.89
N PHE A 88 0.69 9.61 13.73
CA PHE A 88 2.13 9.63 13.42
C PHE A 88 2.57 11.05 13.09
N ASN A 89 3.62 11.56 13.72
CA ASN A 89 4.07 12.96 13.54
C ASN A 89 2.96 14.02 13.73
N GLY A 90 1.93 13.72 14.53
CA GLY A 90 0.76 14.58 14.71
C GLY A 90 -0.27 14.52 13.58
N GLN A 91 -0.11 13.59 12.64
CA GLN A 91 -1.07 13.28 11.59
C GLN A 91 -1.95 12.11 12.02
N GLU A 92 -3.27 12.34 12.10
CA GLU A 92 -4.25 11.27 12.33
C GLU A 92 -4.52 10.49 11.03
N VAL A 93 -4.39 9.16 11.08
CA VAL A 93 -4.58 8.24 9.95
C VAL A 93 -5.30 6.97 10.37
N GLU A 94 -5.99 6.34 9.41
CA GLU A 94 -6.54 4.99 9.55
C GLU A 94 -5.47 3.95 9.20
N VAL A 95 -5.11 3.09 10.14
CA VAL A 95 -4.20 1.96 9.91
C VAL A 95 -5.01 0.70 9.57
N TRP A 96 -4.98 0.36 8.30
CA TRP A 96 -5.56 -0.87 7.74
C TRP A 96 -4.62 -2.07 7.94
N PRO A 97 -5.13 -3.33 7.81
CA PRO A 97 -4.26 -4.50 7.66
C PRO A 97 -3.18 -4.24 6.60
N ARG A 98 -1.92 -4.58 6.89
CA ARG A 98 -0.79 -4.23 6.01
C ARG A 98 -0.66 -5.27 4.91
N VAL A 99 -1.57 -5.19 3.95
CA VAL A 99 -1.60 -6.09 2.80
C VAL A 99 -0.88 -5.46 1.62
N THR A 100 0.12 -6.16 1.10
CA THR A 100 0.92 -5.75 -0.05
C THR A 100 1.21 -6.93 -0.97
N TRP A 101 1.47 -6.61 -2.23
CA TRP A 101 1.89 -7.60 -3.22
C TRP A 101 2.70 -6.91 -4.32
N LYS A 102 3.52 -7.68 -5.02
CA LYS A 102 4.13 -7.23 -6.28
C LYS A 102 3.06 -7.13 -7.37
N PRO A 103 3.16 -6.17 -8.32
CA PRO A 103 2.21 -6.04 -9.43
C PRO A 103 2.03 -7.33 -10.24
N ILE A 104 3.07 -8.18 -10.32
CA ILE A 104 2.99 -9.48 -11.02
C ILE A 104 1.95 -10.45 -10.43
N TRP A 105 1.55 -10.26 -9.16
CA TRP A 105 0.48 -11.05 -8.56
C TRP A 105 -0.91 -10.55 -9.00
N ARG A 106 -1.04 -9.31 -9.48
CA ARG A 106 -2.33 -8.77 -9.95
C ARG A 106 -2.21 -7.70 -11.03
N LEU A 107 -2.80 -7.97 -12.18
CA LEU A 107 -3.03 -7.00 -13.24
C LEU A 107 -4.48 -6.49 -13.23
N THR A 108 -5.45 -7.35 -12.91
CA THR A 108 -6.88 -7.01 -12.93
C THR A 108 -7.61 -7.47 -11.68
N PHE A 109 -8.81 -6.91 -11.45
CA PHE A 109 -9.67 -7.35 -10.35
C PHE A 109 -10.21 -8.78 -10.55
N SER A 110 -10.47 -9.18 -11.80
CA SER A 110 -10.90 -10.56 -12.10
C SER A 110 -9.80 -11.58 -11.78
N GLU A 111 -8.54 -11.24 -12.01
CA GLU A 111 -7.40 -12.07 -11.63
C GLU A 111 -7.27 -12.23 -10.11
N ILE A 112 -7.56 -11.19 -9.33
CA ILE A 112 -7.59 -11.29 -7.87
C ILE A 112 -8.70 -12.26 -7.44
N LYS A 113 -9.91 -12.12 -7.99
CA LYS A 113 -11.02 -13.02 -7.68
C LYS A 113 -10.72 -14.48 -8.01
N SER A 114 -10.05 -14.77 -9.13
CA SER A 114 -9.73 -16.15 -9.50
C SER A 114 -8.65 -16.78 -8.59
N LYS A 115 -7.86 -15.95 -7.90
CA LYS A 115 -6.84 -16.38 -6.93
C LYS A 115 -7.36 -16.56 -5.51
N LEU A 116 -8.63 -16.23 -5.25
CA LEU A 116 -9.26 -16.37 -3.95
C LEU A 116 -10.28 -17.50 -3.99
N ARG A 117 -10.22 -18.39 -3.00
CA ARG A 117 -11.13 -19.52 -2.84
C ARG A 117 -11.56 -19.67 -1.39
N GLY A 118 -12.75 -20.24 -1.19
CA GLY A 118 -13.27 -20.49 0.14
C GLY A 118 -13.46 -19.23 0.99
N SER A 119 -13.34 -19.39 2.31
CA SER A 119 -13.54 -18.31 3.28
C SER A 119 -12.19 -17.76 3.78
N CYS A 120 -11.74 -16.65 3.19
CA CYS A 120 -10.54 -15.96 3.65
C CYS A 120 -10.85 -14.85 4.67
N SER A 121 -10.04 -14.74 5.73
CA SER A 121 -10.13 -13.72 6.78
C SER A 121 -8.74 -13.18 7.18
N ILE A 122 -8.66 -11.88 7.46
CA ILE A 122 -7.42 -11.21 7.86
C ILE A 122 -7.72 -10.25 9.03
N SER A 123 -7.04 -10.44 10.16
CA SER A 123 -7.19 -9.57 11.34
C SER A 123 -6.57 -8.19 11.13
N GLN A 124 -7.00 -7.21 11.91
CA GLN A 124 -6.58 -5.81 11.82
C GLN A 124 -5.06 -5.67 11.96
N ARG A 125 -4.50 -6.44 12.90
CA ARG A 125 -3.07 -6.47 13.20
C ARG A 125 -2.25 -7.31 12.22
N SER A 126 -2.81 -7.82 11.14
CA SER A 126 -2.07 -8.70 10.23
C SER A 126 -1.25 -7.96 9.16
N THR A 127 -0.16 -8.59 8.74
CA THR A 127 0.64 -8.23 7.57
C THR A 127 0.57 -9.37 6.55
N MET A 128 0.33 -9.07 5.29
CA MET A 128 0.46 -10.05 4.20
C MET A 128 1.30 -9.45 3.08
N ALA A 129 2.35 -10.15 2.65
CA ALA A 129 3.23 -9.75 1.56
C ALA A 129 3.34 -10.88 0.52
N LEU A 130 2.87 -10.63 -0.70
CA LEU A 130 2.88 -11.63 -1.78
C LEU A 130 3.83 -11.22 -2.91
N LYS A 131 4.78 -12.09 -3.24
CA LYS A 131 5.69 -11.94 -4.37
C LYS A 131 5.65 -13.22 -5.20
N GLY A 132 5.00 -13.15 -6.36
CA GLY A 132 4.88 -14.29 -7.27
C GLY A 132 3.60 -14.19 -8.08
N ARG A 133 3.56 -14.78 -9.28
CA ARG A 133 2.38 -14.72 -10.15
C ARG A 133 1.26 -15.65 -9.67
N ASN A 134 1.60 -16.89 -9.35
CA ASN A 134 0.64 -17.98 -9.16
C ASN A 134 0.47 -18.36 -7.67
N ILE A 135 0.19 -17.37 -6.82
CA ILE A 135 -0.14 -17.58 -5.41
C ILE A 135 -1.67 -17.50 -5.26
N PHE A 136 -2.28 -18.55 -4.71
CA PHE A 136 -3.72 -18.70 -4.50
C PHE A 136 -4.00 -18.75 -3.01
N LEU A 137 -4.98 -17.98 -2.53
CA LEU A 137 -5.41 -18.02 -1.13
C LEU A 137 -6.70 -18.82 -1.04
N GLU A 138 -6.72 -19.84 -0.19
CA GLU A 138 -7.84 -20.77 -0.06
C GLU A 138 -8.08 -21.06 1.43
N ASP A 139 -9.26 -20.69 1.95
CA ASP A 139 -9.63 -20.89 3.36
C ASP A 139 -8.58 -20.35 4.37
N LEU A 140 -7.96 -19.22 4.03
CA LEU A 140 -6.93 -18.59 4.85
C LEU A 140 -7.56 -17.82 6.03
N SER A 141 -7.09 -18.07 7.25
CA SER A 141 -7.34 -17.22 8.42
C SER A 141 -6.02 -16.69 8.95
N LEU A 142 -5.77 -15.40 8.71
CA LEU A 142 -4.51 -14.75 9.08
C LEU A 142 -4.70 -13.84 10.30
N ASP A 143 -4.00 -14.18 11.38
CA ASP A 143 -3.79 -13.34 12.56
C ASP A 143 -2.29 -13.23 12.89
N GLY A 144 -1.57 -12.45 12.09
CA GLY A 144 -0.12 -12.30 12.21
C GLY A 144 0.53 -11.78 10.94
N ALA A 145 1.78 -12.14 10.69
CA ALA A 145 2.50 -11.81 9.47
C ALA A 145 2.73 -13.05 8.60
N LEU A 146 2.44 -12.90 7.31
CA LEU A 146 2.66 -13.90 6.26
C LEU A 146 3.42 -13.26 5.09
N ALA A 147 4.50 -13.90 4.67
CA ALA A 147 5.27 -13.53 3.49
C ALA A 147 5.44 -14.75 2.56
N ILE A 148 4.98 -14.63 1.32
CA ILE A 148 5.15 -15.67 0.30
C ILE A 148 5.98 -15.11 -0.84
N ASN A 149 7.08 -15.79 -1.16
CA ASN A 149 7.94 -15.49 -2.28
C ASN A 149 8.02 -16.72 -3.20
N SER A 150 7.56 -16.60 -4.43
CA SER A 150 7.59 -17.69 -5.41
C SER A 150 8.14 -17.19 -6.73
N ILE A 151 8.95 -18.02 -7.38
CA ILE A 151 9.43 -17.77 -8.75
C ILE A 151 8.31 -17.97 -9.78
N ASP A 152 8.57 -17.56 -11.02
CA ASP A 152 7.74 -17.92 -12.15
C ASP A 152 7.80 -19.45 -12.37
N GLY A 153 6.64 -20.09 -12.59
CA GLY A 153 6.53 -21.56 -12.69
C GLY A 153 6.18 -22.27 -11.38
N ALA A 154 6.31 -21.62 -10.23
CA ALA A 154 5.78 -22.12 -8.96
C ALA A 154 4.31 -21.73 -8.81
N LYS A 155 3.44 -22.70 -8.52
CA LYS A 155 2.02 -22.51 -8.21
C LYS A 155 1.79 -22.87 -6.75
N VAL A 156 1.46 -21.89 -5.94
CA VAL A 156 1.39 -22.01 -4.48
C VAL A 156 -0.04 -21.80 -4.04
N LYS A 157 -0.63 -22.79 -3.37
CA LYS A 157 -1.88 -22.60 -2.60
C LYS A 157 -1.53 -22.35 -1.14
N VAL A 158 -2.18 -21.36 -0.56
CA VAL A 158 -1.94 -20.85 0.79
C VAL A 158 -3.26 -20.84 1.53
N GLY A 159 -3.35 -21.59 2.63
CA GLY A 159 -4.58 -21.73 3.40
C GLY A 159 -4.37 -21.98 4.88
N GLY A 160 -5.48 -22.29 5.56
CA GLY A 160 -5.47 -22.66 6.97
C GLY A 160 -5.30 -21.49 7.94
N LEU A 161 -5.09 -21.83 9.22
CA LEU A 161 -4.94 -20.88 10.31
C LEU A 161 -3.47 -20.50 10.50
N ILE A 162 -3.16 -19.22 10.33
CA ILE A 162 -1.83 -18.66 10.56
C ILE A 162 -1.92 -17.65 11.68
N ARG A 163 -1.36 -18.00 12.84
CA ARG A 163 -1.32 -17.14 14.02
C ARG A 163 0.10 -16.99 14.53
N ASN A 164 0.58 -15.75 14.60
CA ASN A 164 1.93 -15.42 15.09
C ASN A 164 1.97 -13.97 15.61
N LYS A 165 3.06 -13.58 16.29
CA LYS A 165 3.21 -12.23 16.87
C LYS A 165 3.24 -11.10 15.84
N GLY A 166 3.41 -11.42 14.56
CA GLY A 166 3.24 -10.50 13.44
C GLY A 166 4.22 -9.34 13.48
N TRP A 167 3.83 -8.22 12.88
CA TRP A 167 4.61 -6.99 12.88
C TRP A 167 3.88 -5.91 13.67
N SER A 168 4.63 -4.99 14.28
CA SER A 168 4.08 -3.80 14.93
C SER A 168 4.56 -2.52 14.26
N LEU A 169 3.75 -1.47 14.34
CA LEU A 169 4.16 -0.11 13.99
C LEU A 169 4.58 0.60 15.28
N GLU A 170 5.78 1.14 15.30
CA GLU A 170 6.28 1.94 16.40
C GLU A 170 6.50 3.37 15.93
N SER A 171 5.86 4.30 16.61
CA SER A 171 5.96 5.73 16.32
C SER A 171 7.39 6.23 16.54
N ILE A 172 7.82 7.11 15.65
CA ILE A 172 9.16 7.71 15.68
C ILE A 172 9.02 9.22 15.82
N ASP A 173 9.93 9.85 16.56
CA ASP A 173 10.08 11.30 16.53
C ASP A 173 10.87 11.74 15.29
N HIS A 174 10.21 12.46 14.38
CA HIS A 174 10.84 13.05 13.20
C HIS A 174 12.02 13.99 13.52
N LYS A 175 12.12 14.50 14.74
CA LYS A 175 13.21 15.38 15.20
C LYS A 175 14.48 14.64 15.61
N ASP A 176 14.40 13.33 15.85
CA ASP A 176 15.56 12.54 16.26
C ASP A 176 16.51 12.30 15.10
N SER A 177 17.60 13.07 15.00
CA SER A 177 18.59 12.97 13.92
C SER A 177 19.36 11.64 13.89
N GLY A 178 19.28 10.81 14.95
CA GLY A 178 19.85 9.47 14.97
C GLY A 178 19.10 8.46 14.09
N ILE A 179 17.89 8.82 13.65
CA ILE A 179 17.04 7.95 12.83
C ILE A 179 17.17 8.32 11.34
N PRO A 180 17.28 7.33 10.43
CA PRO A 180 17.27 7.57 8.98
C PRO A 180 16.09 8.44 8.53
N GLU A 181 16.35 9.38 7.62
CA GLU A 181 15.35 10.36 7.14
C GLU A 181 14.08 9.71 6.59
N GLU A 182 14.21 8.57 5.93
CA GLU A 182 13.09 7.77 5.41
C GLU A 182 12.09 7.40 6.50
N LEU A 183 12.59 6.98 7.67
CA LEU A 183 11.76 6.60 8.81
C LEU A 183 11.19 7.83 9.52
N ARG A 184 11.98 8.91 9.63
CA ARG A 184 11.55 10.17 10.24
C ARG A 184 10.41 10.83 9.47
N THR A 185 10.53 10.87 8.14
CA THR A 185 9.52 11.44 7.24
C THR A 185 8.23 10.63 7.24
N ARG A 186 8.33 9.31 7.44
CA ARG A 186 7.18 8.41 7.57
C ARG A 186 6.52 8.47 8.95
N GLY A 187 7.28 8.78 10.01
CA GLY A 187 6.78 8.90 11.38
C GLY A 187 6.59 7.59 12.14
N PHE A 188 7.02 6.46 11.56
CA PHE A 188 7.02 5.16 12.23
C PHE A 188 8.06 4.19 11.65
N ARG A 189 8.48 3.22 12.46
CA ARG A 189 9.19 2.01 12.03
C ARG A 189 8.30 0.78 12.11
N ILE A 190 8.60 -0.18 11.24
CA ILE A 190 7.96 -1.49 11.24
C ILE A 190 8.87 -2.45 11.99
N ASN A 191 8.41 -2.97 13.13
CA ASN A 191 9.12 -4.00 13.87
C ASN A 191 8.60 -5.37 13.44
N LYS A 192 9.47 -6.18 12.85
CA LYS A 192 9.15 -7.54 12.42
C LYS A 192 9.36 -8.52 13.57
N ILE A 193 8.36 -8.65 14.45
CA ILE A 193 8.47 -9.47 15.67
C ILE A 193 8.49 -10.95 15.32
N GLU A 194 7.56 -11.38 14.46
CA GLU A 194 7.45 -12.74 13.97
C GLU A 194 6.77 -12.75 12.61
N GLN A 195 7.12 -13.70 11.75
CA GLN A 195 6.43 -13.92 10.49
C GLN A 195 6.54 -15.38 10.06
N LEU A 196 5.52 -15.84 9.35
CA LEU A 196 5.61 -17.05 8.57
C LEU A 196 6.07 -16.69 7.16
N GLU A 197 7.26 -17.14 6.79
CA GLU A 197 7.83 -16.91 5.47
C GLU A 197 8.04 -18.22 4.72
N LYS A 198 7.57 -18.27 3.46
CA LYS A 198 7.80 -19.39 2.56
C LYS A 198 8.38 -18.88 1.25
N THR A 199 9.50 -19.48 0.86
CA THR A 199 10.15 -19.22 -0.41
C THR A 199 10.11 -20.47 -1.28
N TYR A 200 9.61 -20.33 -2.50
CA TYR A 200 9.50 -21.38 -3.51
C TYR A 200 10.41 -21.00 -4.68
N SER A 201 11.61 -21.58 -4.69
CA SER A 201 12.68 -21.32 -5.67
C SER A 201 12.68 -22.28 -6.87
N GLU A 202 11.78 -23.26 -6.86
CA GLU A 202 11.66 -24.26 -7.92
C GLU A 202 10.25 -24.23 -8.53
N ALA A 203 10.15 -24.61 -9.80
CA ALA A 203 8.87 -24.77 -10.46
C ALA A 203 8.15 -26.00 -9.91
N GLY A 204 6.82 -25.92 -9.82
CA GLY A 204 6.02 -27.00 -9.26
C GLY A 204 4.73 -26.52 -8.62
N GLU A 205 3.93 -27.47 -8.14
CA GLU A 205 2.73 -27.19 -7.35
C GLU A 205 3.03 -27.40 -5.86
N PHE A 206 2.70 -26.41 -5.05
CA PHE A 206 2.91 -26.41 -3.61
C PHE A 206 1.60 -26.10 -2.89
N ASN A 207 1.36 -26.80 -1.79
CA ASN A 207 0.27 -26.51 -0.87
C ASN A 207 0.86 -26.20 0.49
N PHE A 208 0.36 -25.14 1.10
CA PHE A 208 0.76 -24.69 2.42
C PHE A 208 -0.48 -24.22 3.18
#